data_AF-A0A8X7V395-F1
#
_entry.id   AF-A0A8X7V395-F1
#
_cell.length_a   1.000
_cell.length_b   1.000
_cell.length_c   1.000
_cell.angle_alpha   90.00
_cell.angle_beta   90.00
_cell.angle_gamma   90.00
#
_symmetry.space_group_name_H-M   'P 1'
#
loop_
_entity.id
_entity.type
_entity.pdbx_description
1 polymer ?
#
loop_
_entity_poly.entity_id
_entity_poly.type
_entity_poly.pdbx_seq_one_letter_code
_entity_poly.pdbx_strand_id
1 'polypeptide(L)'
;MVSEACKCIHELGMPFFNHEVVKKALIMAMEKKKDKMVLDLSKESFGGGLITINQMTKGFTRVKDGLENLALDIPNAKKKFNGYVYVERAKLNGWVSSSFATM
;
A
#
# COMPACT_ATOMS: atom_id res chain seq x y z
N MET A 1 14.59 -10.25 -2.11
CA MET A 1 13.64 -9.49 -2.95
C MET A 1 13.09 -8.25 -2.23
N VAL A 2 12.52 -8.36 -1.02
CA VAL A 2 12.06 -7.17 -0.26
C VAL A 2 13.20 -6.20 0.07
N SER A 3 14.33 -6.71 0.59
CA SER A 3 15.51 -5.87 0.87
C SER A 3 16.00 -5.08 -0.35
N GLU A 4 16.01 -5.70 -1.53
CA GLU A 4 16.42 -5.01 -2.77
C GLU A 4 15.43 -3.92 -3.17
N ALA A 5 14.13 -4.19 -3.07
CA ALA A 5 13.11 -3.17 -3.31
C ALA A 5 13.23 -1.99 -2.32
N CYS A 6 13.51 -2.25 -1.03
CA CYS A 6 13.78 -1.20 -0.05
C CYS A 6 15.02 -0.38 -0.42
N LYS A 7 16.10 -1.02 -0.87
CA LYS A 7 17.29 -0.32 -1.37
C LYS A 7 16.96 0.56 -2.57
N CYS A 8 16.25 0.04 -3.57
CA CYS A 8 15.84 0.83 -4.73
C CYS A 8 14.98 2.05 -4.32
N ILE A 9 14.01 1.87 -3.40
CA ILE A 9 13.19 2.98 -2.90
C ILE A 9 14.04 4.04 -2.21
N HIS A 10 15.03 3.62 -1.42
CA HIS A 10 15.97 4.53 -0.77
C HIS A 10 16.84 5.29 -1.80
N GLU A 11 17.43 4.56 -2.75
CA GLU A 11 18.29 5.10 -3.80
C GLU A 11 17.57 6.04 -4.77
N LEU A 12 16.26 5.85 -4.97
CA LEU A 12 15.44 6.80 -5.74
C LEU A 12 15.51 8.22 -5.14
N GLY A 13 15.74 8.37 -3.84
CA GLY A 13 15.94 9.68 -3.21
C GLY A 13 14.71 10.59 -3.23
N MET A 14 13.50 10.03 -3.38
CA MET A 14 12.24 10.78 -3.54
C MET A 14 11.24 10.53 -2.40
N PRO A 15 11.59 10.84 -1.13
CA PRO A 15 10.76 10.47 0.02
C PRO A 15 9.35 11.08 0.00
N PHE A 16 9.19 12.27 -0.60
CA PHE A 16 7.88 12.93 -0.75
C PHE A 16 6.95 12.22 -1.74
N PHE A 17 7.49 11.34 -2.57
CA PHE A 17 6.78 10.55 -3.57
C PHE A 17 6.56 9.09 -3.16
N ASN A 18 7.00 8.69 -1.96
CA ASN A 18 6.87 7.30 -1.48
C ASN A 18 5.41 6.81 -1.42
N HIS A 19 4.44 7.70 -1.27
CA HIS A 19 3.02 7.35 -1.38
C HIS A 19 2.64 6.74 -2.74
N GLU A 20 3.34 7.09 -3.83
CA GLU A 20 3.14 6.46 -5.13
C GLU A 20 3.72 5.04 -5.20
N VAL A 21 4.80 4.77 -4.46
CA VAL A 21 5.32 3.40 -4.30
C VAL A 21 4.27 2.55 -3.59
N VAL A 22 3.71 3.06 -2.48
CA VAL A 22 2.64 2.37 -1.73
C VAL A 22 1.43 2.10 -2.63
N LYS A 23 0.95 3.13 -3.34
CA LYS A 23 -0.19 3.01 -4.27
C LYS A 23 0.06 1.95 -5.34
N LYS A 24 1.19 2.03 -6.05
CA LYS A 24 1.56 1.09 -7.12
C LYS A 24 1.73 -0.33 -6.59
N ALA A 25 2.31 -0.50 -5.41
CA ALA A 25 2.46 -1.80 -4.78
C ALA A 25 1.10 -2.43 -4.47
N LEU A 26 0.17 -1.69 -3.86
CA LEU A 26 -1.18 -2.18 -3.57
C LEU A 26 -1.96 -2.57 -4.84
N ILE A 27 -1.89 -1.74 -5.89
CA ILE A 27 -2.51 -2.05 -7.19
C ILE A 27 -1.89 -3.32 -7.79
N MET A 28 -0.56 -3.42 -7.80
CA MET A 28 0.13 -4.62 -8.29
C MET A 28 -0.24 -5.88 -7.50
N ALA A 29 -0.43 -5.77 -6.18
CA ALA A 29 -0.90 -6.88 -5.36
C ALA A 29 -2.28 -7.36 -5.81
N MET A 30 -3.21 -6.42 -6.05
CA MET A 30 -4.57 -6.72 -6.48
C MET A 30 -4.61 -7.39 -7.86
N GLU A 31 -3.85 -6.86 -8.83
CA GLU A 31 -3.73 -7.36 -10.21
C GLU A 31 -3.07 -8.73 -10.28
N LYS A 32 -1.87 -8.86 -9.68
CA LYS A 32 -1.00 -10.04 -9.85
C LYS A 32 -1.14 -11.07 -8.74
N LYS A 33 -2.09 -10.88 -7.82
CA LYS A 33 -2.32 -11.72 -6.63
C LYS A 33 -1.05 -11.87 -5.76
N LYS A 34 -0.28 -10.79 -5.63
CA LYS A 34 1.01 -10.76 -4.88
C LYS A 34 0.88 -10.16 -3.48
N ASP A 35 -0.22 -10.47 -2.80
CA ASP A 35 -0.61 -9.85 -1.51
C ASP A 35 0.49 -9.95 -0.46
N LYS A 36 1.05 -11.15 -0.25
CA LYS A 36 2.11 -11.39 0.74
C LYS A 36 3.35 -10.53 0.48
N MET A 37 3.83 -10.51 -0.76
CA MET A 37 5.05 -9.76 -1.13
C MET A 37 4.90 -8.27 -0.87
N VAL A 38 3.74 -7.69 -1.20
CA VAL A 38 3.50 -6.25 -1.03
C VAL A 38 3.30 -5.88 0.43
N LEU A 39 2.65 -6.76 1.20
CA LEU A 39 2.52 -6.59 2.65
C LEU A 39 3.88 -6.69 3.35
N ASP A 40 4.73 -7.65 2.96
CA ASP A 40 6.08 -7.79 3.51
C ASP A 40 6.94 -6.56 3.15
N LEU A 41 6.86 -6.05 1.91
CA LEU A 41 7.52 -4.82 1.50
C LEU A 41 7.05 -3.60 2.31
N SER A 42 5.74 -3.47 2.49
CA SER A 42 5.13 -2.38 3.26
C SER A 42 5.59 -2.42 4.72
N LYS A 43 5.63 -3.61 5.31
CA LYS A 43 6.08 -3.82 6.68
C LYS A 43 7.55 -3.45 6.86
N GLU A 44 8.42 -3.94 5.98
CA GLU A 44 9.86 -3.67 6.06
C GLU A 44 10.16 -2.19 5.82
N SER A 45 9.55 -1.59 4.80
CA SER A 45 9.76 -0.18 4.44
C SER A 45 9.25 0.77 5.53
N PHE A 46 8.13 0.43 6.18
CA PHE A 46 7.61 1.22 7.29
C PHE A 46 8.44 1.03 8.56
N GLY A 47 8.75 -0.23 8.92
CA GLY A 47 9.53 -0.56 10.12
C GLY A 47 10.95 0.00 10.09
N GLY A 48 11.57 0.07 8.91
CA GLY A 48 12.87 0.71 8.69
C GLY A 48 12.83 2.24 8.55
N GLY A 49 11.66 2.88 8.68
CA GLY A 49 11.51 4.34 8.54
C GLY A 49 11.64 4.88 7.12
N LEU A 50 11.79 4.01 6.12
CA LEU A 50 11.93 4.37 4.71
C LEU A 50 10.65 5.00 4.15
N ILE A 51 9.48 4.51 4.58
CA ILE A 51 8.18 5.10 4.25
C ILE A 51 7.51 5.52 5.55
N THR A 52 7.25 6.82 5.68
CA THR A 52 6.60 7.38 6.87
C THR A 52 5.10 7.07 6.91
N ILE A 53 4.48 7.20 8.09
CA ILE A 53 3.03 7.02 8.25
C ILE A 53 2.21 7.96 7.36
N ASN A 54 2.68 9.19 7.14
CA ASN A 54 2.01 10.14 6.25
C ASN A 54 2.06 9.68 4.79
N GLN A 55 3.19 9.10 4.35
CA GLN A 55 3.32 8.56 3.00
C GLN A 55 2.51 7.26 2.84
N MET A 56 2.49 6.39 3.85
CA MET A 56 1.62 5.21 3.89
C MET A 56 0.16 5.62 3.77
N THR A 57 -0.32 6.48 4.67
CA THR A 57 -1.71 6.95 4.69
C THR A 57 -2.10 7.60 3.37
N LYS A 58 -1.25 8.48 2.82
CA LYS A 58 -1.50 9.10 1.52
C LYS A 58 -1.60 8.07 0.39
N GLY A 59 -0.74 7.04 0.39
CA GLY A 59 -0.79 5.97 -0.61
C GLY A 59 -2.10 5.17 -0.56
N PHE A 60 -2.53 4.78 0.64
CA PHE A 60 -3.82 4.09 0.85
C PHE A 60 -5.01 4.97 0.45
N THR A 61 -5.01 6.26 0.82
CA THR A 61 -6.05 7.21 0.39
C THR A 61 -6.12 7.31 -1.13
N ARG A 62 -4.98 7.42 -1.83
CA ARG A 62 -4.98 7.49 -3.31
C ARG A 62 -5.49 6.22 -4.00
N VAL A 63 -5.32 5.05 -3.39
CA VAL A 63 -5.93 3.81 -3.90
C VAL A 63 -7.44 3.85 -3.67
N LYS A 64 -7.89 4.26 -2.48
CA LYS A 64 -9.30 4.40 -2.13
C LYS A 64 -10.02 5.35 -3.10
N ASP A 65 -9.47 6.53 -3.35
CA ASP A 65 -10.07 7.55 -4.22
C ASP A 65 -10.18 7.08 -5.68
N GLY A 66 -9.30 6.18 -6.12
CA GLY A 66 -9.33 5.59 -7.47
C GLY A 66 -10.00 4.22 -7.56
N LEU A 67 -10.58 3.72 -6.46
CA LEU A 67 -10.99 2.33 -6.34
C LEU A 67 -12.16 1.96 -7.26
N GLU A 68 -13.01 2.92 -7.59
CA GLU A 68 -14.12 2.71 -8.54
C GLU A 68 -13.61 2.46 -9.96
N ASN A 69 -12.68 3.30 -10.42
CA ASN A 69 -12.03 3.13 -11.71
C ASN A 69 -11.24 1.82 -11.74
N LEU A 70 -10.51 1.51 -10.66
CA LEU A 70 -9.75 0.27 -10.56
C LEU A 70 -10.62 -0.99 -10.61
N ALA A 71 -11.87 -0.89 -10.15
CA ALA A 71 -12.81 -2.01 -10.19
C ALA A 71 -13.30 -2.34 -11.61
N LEU A 72 -13.16 -1.42 -12.56
CA LEU A 72 -13.44 -1.69 -13.98
C LEU A 72 -12.46 -2.72 -14.55
N ASP A 73 -11.19 -2.61 -14.17
CA ASP A 73 -10.12 -3.50 -14.64
C ASP A 73 -9.94 -4.73 -13.73
N ILE A 74 -10.24 -4.58 -12.42
CA ILE A 74 -10.05 -5.61 -11.41
C ILE A 74 -11.38 -5.84 -10.67
N PRO A 75 -12.20 -6.82 -11.07
CA PRO A 75 -13.56 -7.02 -10.55
C PRO A 75 -13.69 -7.16 -9.02
N ASN A 76 -12.60 -7.54 -8.33
CA ASN A 76 -12.56 -7.73 -6.88
C ASN A 76 -11.75 -6.66 -6.13
N ALA A 77 -11.36 -5.55 -6.78
CA ALA A 77 -10.54 -4.51 -6.16
C ALA A 77 -11.17 -3.95 -4.88
N LYS A 78 -12.46 -3.56 -4.94
CA LYS A 78 -13.19 -3.03 -3.78
C LYS A 78 -13.15 -3.99 -2.59
N LYS A 79 -13.48 -5.27 -2.83
CA LYS A 79 -13.48 -6.32 -1.80
C LYS A 79 -12.09 -6.59 -1.22
N LYS A 80 -11.04 -6.64 -2.06
CA LYS A 80 -9.68 -6.87 -1.57
C LYS A 80 -9.16 -5.68 -0.76
N PHE A 81 -9.40 -4.46 -1.23
CA PHE A 81 -9.01 -3.21 -0.57
C PHE A 81 -9.64 -3.07 0.81
N ASN A 82 -10.97 -3.12 0.88
CA ASN A 82 -11.72 -2.95 2.13
C ASN A 82 -11.65 -4.18 3.05
N GLY A 83 -11.31 -5.36 2.50
CA GLY A 83 -11.23 -6.60 3.26
C GLY A 83 -10.00 -6.69 4.17
N TYR A 84 -9.87 -7.85 4.81
CA TYR A 84 -8.81 -8.11 5.79
C TYR A 84 -7.37 -8.02 5.22
N VAL A 85 -7.24 -8.09 3.90
CA VAL A 85 -5.92 -8.20 3.24
C VAL A 85 -5.13 -6.90 3.32
N TYR A 86 -5.76 -5.74 3.08
CA TYR A 86 -5.01 -4.47 2.99
C TYR A 86 -5.43 -3.46 4.07
N VAL A 87 -6.68 -2.97 4.10
CA VAL A 87 -7.05 -1.91 5.06
C VAL A 87 -6.99 -2.38 6.50
N GLU A 88 -7.57 -3.52 6.84
CA GLU A 88 -7.54 -4.01 8.22
C GLU A 88 -6.11 -4.37 8.66
N ARG A 89 -5.33 -4.97 7.77
CA ARG A 89 -3.91 -5.24 8.06
C ARG A 89 -3.11 -3.95 8.20
N ALA A 90 -3.40 -2.91 7.41
CA ALA A 90 -2.77 -1.60 7.53
C ALA A 90 -3.10 -0.94 8.87
N LYS A 91 -4.35 -1.03 9.34
CA LYS A 91 -4.75 -0.56 10.67
C LYS A 91 -3.98 -1.30 11.77
N LEU A 92 -3.93 -2.64 11.70
CA LEU A 92 -3.21 -3.48 12.69
C LEU A 92 -1.71 -3.19 12.75
N ASN A 93 -1.09 -2.81 11.62
CA ASN A 93 0.34 -2.48 11.56
C ASN A 93 0.61 -0.98 11.77
N GLY A 94 -0.40 -0.15 12.06
CA GLY A 94 -0.25 1.28 12.29
C GLY A 94 0.14 2.09 11.04
N TRP A 95 -0.07 1.54 9.84
CA TRP A 95 0.23 2.22 8.57
C TRP A 95 -0.80 3.29 8.23
N VAL A 96 -2.02 3.10 8.71
CA VAL A 96 -3.15 4.03 8.62
C VAL A 96 -3.84 4.13 9.97
N SER A 97 -4.59 5.21 10.21
CA SER A 97 -5.41 5.36 11.41
C SER A 97 -6.39 4.20 11.58
N SER A 98 -6.68 3.81 12.82
CA SER A 98 -7.76 2.86 13.14
C SER A 98 -9.12 3.32 12.60
N SER A 99 -9.33 4.64 12.52
CA SER A 99 -10.51 5.28 11.92
C SER A 99 -10.49 5.41 10.40
N PHE A 100 -9.49 4.84 9.71
CA PHE A 100 -9.42 4.89 8.25
C PHE A 100 -10.65 4.20 7.63
N ALA A 101 -11.46 5.00 6.92
CA ALA A 101 -12.74 4.56 6.38
C ALA A 101 -12.57 3.56 5.22
N THR A 102 -13.32 2.46 5.30
CA THR A 102 -13.62 1.57 4.18
C THR A 102 -14.84 2.07 3.43
N MET A 103 -14.90 1.87 2.12
CA MET A 103 -16.11 2.17 1.31
C MET A 103 -17.09 1.00 1.27
#